data_AF-A0A259RRV3-F1
#
_entry.id   AF-A0A259RRV3-F1
#
_cell.length_a   1.000
_cell.length_b   1.000
_cell.length_c   1.000
_cell.angle_alpha   90.00
_cell.angle_beta   90.00
_cell.angle_gamma   90.00
#
_symmetry.space_group_name_H-M   'P 1'
#
loop_
_entity.id
_entity.type
_entity.pdbx_description
1 polymer ?
#
loop_
_entity_poly.entity_id
_entity_poly.type
_entity_poly.pdbx_seq_one_letter_code
_entity_poly.pdbx_strand_id
1 'polypeptide(L)'
;MGVTVSVLLFLVAVIVIWAIIMYNGLVVLKHNVSQAWSNIDVLLKQRHDELPKLVETAKQYMKYEQETLEKVMRARSAVRGAQDRGDIDALGMAEGQLRAGLMDFYAVAEAYPDLKANTSFQHLQQRISGLENMIADRREFYNASVNINNVRIEQFPDVLIAQLFRFRPFKLLTFREDELKDVDLKTLFNQ
;
A
#
# COMPACT_ATOMS: atom_id res chain seq x y z
N MET A 1 -48.39 -4.29 -33.45
CA MET A 1 -47.94 -5.65 -33.08
C MET A 1 -46.50 -5.89 -33.54
N GLY A 2 -46.20 -5.97 -34.85
CA GLY A 2 -44.82 -6.18 -35.33
C GLY A 2 -43.84 -5.07 -34.95
N VAL A 3 -44.17 -3.81 -35.29
CA VAL A 3 -43.32 -2.64 -35.01
C VAL A 3 -43.06 -2.45 -33.52
N THR A 4 -44.08 -2.61 -32.68
CA THR A 4 -43.97 -2.51 -31.21
C THR A 4 -43.03 -3.57 -30.62
N VAL A 5 -43.08 -4.81 -31.13
CA VAL A 5 -42.18 -5.88 -30.69
C VAL A 5 -40.74 -5.61 -31.16
N SER A 6 -40.56 -5.13 -32.39
CA SER A 6 -39.23 -4.75 -32.92
C SER A 6 -38.60 -3.61 -32.12
N VAL A 7 -39.38 -2.59 -31.73
CA VAL A 7 -38.91 -1.49 -30.88
C VAL A 7 -38.50 -1.99 -29.50
N LEU A 8 -39.29 -2.88 -28.89
CA LEU A 8 -38.96 -3.49 -27.59
C LEU A 8 -37.67 -4.29 -27.66
N LEU A 9 -37.51 -5.15 -28.68
CA LEU A 9 -36.30 -5.95 -28.88
C LEU A 9 -35.07 -5.08 -29.09
N PHE A 10 -35.19 -4.01 -29.88
CA PHE A 10 -34.10 -3.05 -30.08
C PHE A 10 -33.68 -2.39 -28.76
N LEU A 11 -34.65 -1.94 -27.96
CA LEU A 11 -34.38 -1.32 -26.66
C LEU A 11 -33.69 -2.29 -25.69
N VAL A 12 -34.14 -3.54 -25.63
CA VAL A 12 -33.49 -4.60 -24.85
C VAL A 12 -32.05 -4.84 -25.33
N ALA A 13 -31.83 -4.92 -26.64
CA ALA A 13 -30.49 -5.10 -27.20
C ALA A 13 -29.54 -3.96 -26.81
N VAL A 14 -30.00 -2.70 -26.84
CA VAL A 14 -29.21 -1.54 -26.40
C VAL A 14 -28.84 -1.64 -24.92
N ILE A 15 -29.79 -2.02 -24.04
CA ILE A 15 -29.54 -2.19 -22.61
C ILE A 15 -28.51 -3.30 -22.36
N VAL A 16 -28.61 -4.43 -23.08
CA VAL A 16 -27.68 -5.54 -22.94
C VAL A 16 -26.27 -5.14 -23.37
N ILE A 17 -26.12 -4.48 -24.53
CA ILE A 17 -24.81 -3.99 -24.99
C ILE A 17 -24.22 -3.01 -23.99
N TRP A 18 -25.02 -2.07 -23.48
CA TRP A 18 -24.60 -1.11 -22.47
C TRP A 18 -24.11 -1.81 -21.19
N ALA A 19 -24.87 -2.80 -20.69
CA ALA A 19 -24.49 -3.57 -19.49
C ALA A 19 -23.17 -4.34 -19.69
N ILE A 20 -22.95 -4.93 -20.87
CA ILE A 20 -21.70 -5.62 -21.22
C ILE A 20 -20.50 -4.65 -21.17
N ILE A 21 -20.64 -3.45 -21.73
CA ILE A 21 -19.56 -2.45 -21.74
C ILE A 21 -19.22 -2.03 -20.31
N MET A 22 -20.22 -1.70 -19.49
CA MET A 22 -20.02 -1.30 -18.10
C MET A 22 -19.41 -2.41 -17.25
N TYR A 23 -19.90 -3.65 -17.38
CA TYR A 23 -19.34 -4.79 -16.67
C TYR A 23 -17.85 -4.98 -16.99
N ASN A 24 -17.48 -4.98 -18.28
CA ASN A 24 -16.08 -5.12 -18.68
C ASN A 24 -15.21 -3.96 -18.17
N GLY A 25 -15.73 -2.73 -18.16
CA GLY A 25 -15.04 -1.58 -17.58
C GLY A 25 -14.73 -1.78 -16.09
N LEU A 26 -15.70 -2.22 -15.30
CA LEU A 26 -15.51 -2.52 -13.87
C LEU A 26 -14.54 -3.69 -13.64
N VAL A 27 -14.56 -4.72 -14.49
CA VAL A 27 -13.59 -5.83 -14.44
C VAL A 27 -12.17 -5.32 -14.65
N VAL A 28 -11.94 -4.44 -15.62
CA VAL A 28 -10.62 -3.84 -15.88
C VAL A 28 -10.14 -3.06 -14.66
N LEU A 29 -10.99 -2.22 -14.06
CA LEU A 29 -10.63 -1.46 -12.86
C LEU A 29 -10.23 -2.37 -11.69
N LYS A 30 -11.00 -3.43 -11.45
CA LYS A 30 -10.70 -4.44 -10.43
C LYS A 30 -9.32 -5.06 -10.65
N HIS A 31 -9.01 -5.46 -11.89
CA HIS A 31 -7.71 -6.05 -12.22
C HIS A 31 -6.56 -5.03 -12.12
N ASN A 32 -6.79 -3.76 -12.45
CA ASN A 32 -5.79 -2.70 -12.27
C ASN A 32 -5.41 -2.53 -10.80
N VAL A 33 -6.39 -2.56 -9.88
CA VAL A 33 -6.12 -2.52 -8.43
C VAL A 33 -5.30 -3.74 -8.00
N SER A 34 -5.67 -4.95 -8.43
CA SER A 34 -4.90 -6.16 -8.12
C SER A 34 -3.48 -6.13 -8.69
N GLN A 35 -3.29 -5.60 -9.90
CA GLN A 35 -1.97 -5.44 -10.51
C GLN A 35 -1.12 -4.43 -9.73
N ALA A 36 -1.70 -3.28 -9.38
CA ALA A 36 -1.02 -2.27 -8.57
C ALA A 36 -0.59 -2.84 -7.21
N TRP A 37 -1.45 -3.65 -6.57
CA TRP A 37 -1.11 -4.35 -5.34
C TRP A 37 0.05 -5.34 -5.51
N SER A 38 0.00 -6.19 -6.54
CA SER A 38 1.07 -7.16 -6.84
C SER A 38 2.43 -6.48 -7.01
N ASN A 39 2.46 -5.32 -7.68
CA ASN A 39 3.68 -4.54 -7.85
C ASN A 39 4.26 -4.05 -6.52
N ILE A 40 3.41 -3.65 -5.56
CA ILE A 40 3.86 -3.26 -4.20
C ILE A 40 4.35 -4.48 -3.44
N ASP A 41 3.61 -5.59 -3.47
CA ASP A 41 3.90 -6.83 -2.76
C ASP A 41 5.32 -7.37 -3.06
N VAL A 42 5.74 -7.28 -4.32
CA VAL A 42 7.11 -7.64 -4.74
C VAL A 42 8.16 -6.74 -4.09
N LEU A 43 7.95 -5.43 -4.06
CA LEU A 43 8.90 -4.48 -3.47
C LEU A 43 9.00 -4.65 -1.95
N LEU A 44 7.86 -4.87 -1.28
CA LEU A 44 7.83 -5.18 0.14
C LEU A 44 8.66 -6.42 0.46
N LYS A 45 8.46 -7.52 -0.29
CA LYS A 45 9.25 -8.75 -0.16
C LYS A 45 10.75 -8.50 -0.33
N GLN A 46 11.12 -7.78 -1.40
CA GLN A 46 12.52 -7.44 -1.65
C GLN A 46 13.13 -6.67 -0.47
N ARG A 47 12.44 -5.66 0.06
CA ARG A 47 12.93 -4.90 1.22
C ARG A 47 13.04 -5.79 2.46
N HIS A 48 12.06 -6.66 2.70
CA HIS A 48 12.11 -7.64 3.80
C HIS A 48 13.28 -8.59 3.72
N ASP A 49 13.76 -8.92 2.53
CA ASP A 49 14.90 -9.79 2.33
C ASP A 49 16.24 -9.07 2.52
N GLU A 50 16.28 -7.75 2.33
CA GLU A 50 17.48 -6.92 2.57
C GLU A 50 17.69 -6.56 4.04
N LEU A 51 16.61 -6.40 4.82
CA LEU A 51 16.70 -5.99 6.23
C LEU A 51 17.56 -6.90 7.13
N PRO A 52 17.44 -8.24 7.06
CA PRO A 52 18.32 -9.11 7.85
C PRO A 52 19.79 -8.95 7.46
N LYS A 53 20.10 -8.71 6.18
CA LYS A 53 21.47 -8.51 5.69
C LYS A 53 22.06 -7.20 6.23
N LEU A 54 21.24 -6.14 6.28
CA LEU A 54 21.59 -4.85 6.88
C LEU A 54 21.91 -5.03 8.37
N VAL A 55 21.00 -5.66 9.12
CA VAL A 55 21.14 -5.91 10.56
C VAL A 55 22.38 -6.76 10.85
N GLU A 56 22.62 -7.81 10.07
CA GLU A 56 23.78 -8.69 10.28
C GLU A 56 25.12 -7.98 10.03
N THR A 57 25.16 -7.12 9.01
CA THR A 57 26.34 -6.28 8.74
C THR A 57 26.57 -5.28 9.88
N ALA A 58 25.49 -4.66 10.38
CA ALA A 58 25.55 -3.70 11.48
C ALA A 58 26.00 -4.33 12.81
N LYS A 59 25.54 -5.56 13.11
CA LYS A 59 25.91 -6.30 14.34
C LYS A 59 27.41 -6.46 14.55
N GLN A 60 28.19 -6.56 13.47
CA GLN A 60 29.64 -6.71 13.56
C GLN A 60 30.33 -5.50 14.22
N TYR A 61 29.72 -4.33 14.07
CA TYR A 61 30.25 -3.04 14.54
C TYR A 61 29.47 -2.51 15.76
N MET A 62 28.15 -2.70 15.79
CA MET A 62 27.23 -2.14 16.80
C MET A 62 26.93 -3.14 17.93
N LYS A 63 27.97 -3.61 18.63
CA LYS A 63 27.84 -4.70 19.64
C LYS A 63 26.96 -4.36 20.84
N TYR A 64 26.82 -3.09 21.18
CA TYR A 64 26.04 -2.62 22.34
C TYR A 64 24.61 -2.16 21.98
N GLU A 65 24.24 -2.17 20.70
CA GLU A 65 22.97 -1.64 20.18
C GLU A 65 21.96 -2.75 19.88
N GLN A 66 21.91 -3.78 20.71
CA GLN A 66 21.02 -4.93 20.49
C GLN A 66 19.55 -4.51 20.44
N GLU A 67 19.12 -3.61 21.33
CA GLU A 67 17.74 -3.13 21.39
C GLU A 67 17.31 -2.47 20.07
N THR A 68 18.17 -1.62 19.50
CA THR A 68 17.95 -0.93 18.23
C THR A 68 17.80 -1.94 17.08
N LEU A 69 18.68 -2.93 17.01
CA LEU A 69 18.65 -3.96 15.98
C LEU A 69 17.43 -4.90 16.11
N GLU A 70 17.06 -5.25 17.33
CA GLU A 70 15.86 -6.04 17.63
C GLU A 70 14.57 -5.28 17.29
N LYS A 71 14.52 -3.97 17.54
CA LYS A 71 13.38 -3.13 17.16
C LYS A 71 13.12 -3.20 15.65
N VAL A 72 14.16 -3.09 14.82
CA VAL A 72 14.05 -3.24 13.36
C VAL A 72 13.56 -4.63 12.97
N MET A 73 14.10 -5.68 13.59
CA MET A 73 13.70 -7.06 13.29
C MET A 73 12.25 -7.38 13.73
N ARG A 74 11.80 -6.83 14.86
CA ARG A 74 10.41 -6.94 15.31
C ARG A 74 9.47 -6.20 14.36
N ALA A 75 9.80 -4.97 13.97
CA ALA A 75 9.00 -4.21 13.02
C ALA A 75 8.90 -4.94 11.66
N ARG A 76 10.02 -5.48 11.16
CA ARG A 76 10.04 -6.35 9.98
C ARG A 76 9.08 -7.55 10.10
N SER A 77 9.09 -8.22 11.25
CA SER A 77 8.20 -9.37 11.50
C SER A 77 6.73 -8.97 11.53
N ALA A 78 6.41 -7.81 12.09
CA ALA A 78 5.03 -7.29 12.12
C ALA A 78 4.51 -7.04 10.71
N VAL A 79 5.32 -6.42 9.85
CA VAL A 79 4.97 -6.21 8.44
C VAL A 79 4.72 -7.52 7.72
N ARG A 80 5.66 -8.48 7.82
CA ARG A 80 5.49 -9.78 7.16
C ARG A 80 4.23 -10.50 7.63
N GLY A 81 3.95 -10.46 8.93
CA GLY A 81 2.71 -11.03 9.47
C GLY A 81 1.44 -10.35 8.93
N ALA A 82 1.44 -9.03 8.75
CA ALA A 82 0.32 -8.31 8.16
C ALA A 82 0.14 -8.63 6.67
N GLN A 83 1.26 -8.73 5.94
CA GLN A 83 1.30 -9.12 4.53
C GLN A 83 0.75 -10.53 4.31
N ASP A 84 1.18 -11.51 5.13
CA ASP A 84 0.73 -12.90 5.04
C ASP A 84 -0.78 -13.05 5.31
N ARG A 85 -1.36 -12.15 6.13
CA ARG A 85 -2.81 -12.11 6.39
C ARG A 85 -3.61 -11.36 5.32
N GLY A 86 -2.96 -10.64 4.41
CA GLY A 86 -3.61 -9.77 3.43
C GLY A 86 -4.38 -8.60 4.05
N ASP A 87 -3.98 -8.18 5.26
CA ASP A 87 -4.63 -7.08 5.98
C ASP A 87 -3.96 -5.74 5.64
N ILE A 88 -4.58 -4.99 4.75
CA ILE A 88 -4.06 -3.71 4.23
C ILE A 88 -3.86 -2.68 5.33
N ASP A 89 -4.76 -2.62 6.31
CA ASP A 89 -4.72 -1.59 7.37
C ASP A 89 -3.60 -1.93 8.36
N ALA A 90 -3.52 -3.18 8.79
CA ALA A 90 -2.43 -3.66 9.63
C ALA A 90 -1.07 -3.55 8.93
N LEU A 91 -1.02 -3.77 7.61
CA LEU A 91 0.18 -3.61 6.83
C LEU A 91 0.63 -2.15 6.84
N GLY A 92 -0.30 -1.22 6.58
CA GLY A 92 -0.01 0.20 6.59
C GLY A 92 0.59 0.69 7.92
N MET A 93 0.04 0.24 9.04
CA MET A 93 0.59 0.55 10.36
C MET A 93 1.97 -0.06 10.59
N ALA A 94 2.15 -1.34 10.23
CA ALA A 94 3.43 -2.02 10.40
C ALA A 94 4.54 -1.41 9.53
N GLU A 95 4.22 -1.00 8.30
CA GLU A 95 5.11 -0.26 7.40
C GLU A 95 5.59 1.05 8.03
N GLY A 96 4.67 1.82 8.61
CA GLY A 96 5.00 3.06 9.32
C GLY A 96 5.96 2.83 10.49
N GLN A 97 5.72 1.79 11.28
CA GLN A 97 6.60 1.41 12.40
C GLN A 97 7.98 0.96 11.93
N LEU A 98 8.06 0.18 10.85
CA LEU A 98 9.34 -0.24 10.27
C LEU A 98 10.13 0.95 9.74
N ARG A 99 9.49 1.87 9.02
CA ARG A 99 10.13 3.09 8.53
C ARG A 99 10.66 3.95 9.67
N ALA A 100 9.90 4.13 10.74
CA ALA A 100 10.36 4.83 11.94
C ALA A 100 11.55 4.13 12.60
N GLY A 101 11.48 2.81 12.77
CA GLY A 101 12.58 2.01 13.32
C GLY A 101 13.86 2.07 12.47
N LEU A 102 13.74 2.17 11.14
CA LEU A 102 14.87 2.36 10.25
C LEU A 102 15.49 3.75 10.38
N MET A 103 14.68 4.80 10.55
CA MET A 103 15.20 6.14 10.83
C MET A 103 16.01 6.17 12.13
N ASP A 104 15.47 5.58 13.20
CA ASP A 104 16.17 5.46 14.49
C ASP A 104 17.48 4.68 14.32
N PHE A 105 17.44 3.55 13.61
CA PHE A 105 18.61 2.73 13.33
C PHE A 105 19.71 3.50 12.60
N TYR A 106 19.36 4.23 11.54
CA TYR A 106 20.34 5.01 10.78
C TYR A 106 20.90 6.18 11.61
N ALA A 107 20.10 6.80 12.47
CA ALA A 107 20.59 7.85 13.37
C ALA A 107 21.64 7.32 14.35
N VAL A 108 21.43 6.11 14.91
CA VAL A 108 22.43 5.45 15.76
C VAL A 108 23.67 5.04 14.95
N ALA A 109 23.50 4.55 13.72
CA ALA A 109 24.61 4.13 12.85
C ALA A 109 25.60 5.27 12.53
N GLU A 110 25.16 6.54 12.55
CA GLU A 110 26.04 7.71 12.38
C GLU A 110 27.11 7.82 13.48
N ALA A 111 26.87 7.28 14.67
CA ALA A 111 27.84 7.23 15.76
C ALA A 111 28.95 6.17 15.55
N TYR A 112 28.88 5.37 14.47
CA TYR A 112 29.81 4.29 14.18
C TYR A 112 30.55 4.53 12.84
N PRO A 113 31.67 5.28 12.83
CA PRO A 113 32.40 5.64 11.61
C PRO A 113 32.84 4.42 10.78
N ASP A 114 33.28 3.34 11.44
CA ASP A 114 33.72 2.11 10.75
C ASP A 114 32.58 1.41 10.02
N LEU A 115 31.38 1.40 10.61
CA LEU A 115 30.17 0.87 9.95
C LEU A 115 29.77 1.77 8.78
N LYS A 116 29.81 3.08 8.98
CA LYS A 116 29.49 4.06 7.94
C LYS A 116 30.45 3.97 6.76
N ALA A 117 31.71 3.65 7.00
CA ALA A 117 32.72 3.43 5.96
C ALA A 117 32.60 2.05 5.28
N ASN A 118 31.83 1.12 5.83
CA ASN A 118 31.66 -0.22 5.26
C ASN A 118 30.84 -0.14 3.96
N THR A 119 31.45 -0.54 2.84
CA THR A 119 30.83 -0.49 1.51
C THR A 119 29.57 -1.36 1.39
N SER A 120 29.57 -2.55 2.02
CA SER A 120 28.39 -3.44 2.02
C SER A 120 27.21 -2.80 2.77
N PHE A 121 27.48 -2.14 3.90
CA PHE A 121 26.47 -1.40 4.65
C PHE A 121 25.89 -0.24 3.83
N GLN A 122 26.75 0.58 3.23
CA GLN A 122 26.34 1.70 2.37
C GLN A 122 25.47 1.23 1.21
N HIS A 123 25.86 0.14 0.53
CA HIS A 123 25.10 -0.44 -0.57
C HIS A 123 23.71 -0.94 -0.13
N LEU A 124 23.63 -1.61 1.02
CA LEU A 124 22.36 -2.07 1.58
C LEU A 124 21.46 -0.90 1.99
N GLN A 125 22.03 0.12 2.64
CA GLN A 125 21.31 1.35 3.01
C GLN A 125 20.74 2.05 1.77
N GLN A 126 21.54 2.22 0.72
CA GLN A 126 21.10 2.82 -0.54
C GLN A 126 20.00 1.99 -1.22
N ARG A 127 20.16 0.66 -1.27
CA ARG A 127 19.17 -0.23 -1.87
C ARG A 127 17.85 -0.21 -1.11
N ILE A 128 17.88 -0.26 0.21
CA ILE A 128 16.68 -0.17 1.06
C ILE A 128 16.01 1.19 0.87
N SER A 129 16.76 2.29 0.90
CA SER A 129 16.21 3.63 0.66
C SER A 129 15.61 3.77 -0.73
N GLY A 130 16.22 3.17 -1.76
CA GLY A 130 15.66 3.11 -3.10
C GLY A 130 14.36 2.32 -3.16
N LEU A 131 14.29 1.17 -2.48
CA LEU A 131 13.06 0.38 -2.36
C LEU A 131 11.96 1.16 -1.64
N GLU A 132 12.27 1.89 -0.57
CA GLU A 132 11.31 2.76 0.15
C GLU A 132 10.69 3.81 -0.78
N ASN A 133 11.51 4.49 -1.58
CA ASN A 133 11.02 5.48 -2.55
C ASN A 133 10.11 4.82 -3.59
N MET A 134 10.51 3.67 -4.14
CA MET A 134 9.69 2.93 -5.09
C MET A 134 8.38 2.44 -4.47
N ILE A 135 8.39 1.99 -3.21
CA ILE A 135 7.18 1.61 -2.47
C ILE A 135 6.25 2.81 -2.31
N ALA A 136 6.79 3.99 -1.95
CA ALA A 136 6.01 5.21 -1.80
C ALA A 136 5.31 5.60 -3.11
N ASP A 137 6.04 5.58 -4.24
CA ASP A 137 5.51 5.88 -5.57
C ASP A 137 4.43 4.86 -6.00
N ARG A 138 4.70 3.56 -5.80
CA ARG A 138 3.75 2.50 -6.15
C ARG A 138 2.49 2.54 -5.29
N ARG A 139 2.61 2.93 -4.03
CA ARG A 139 1.48 3.15 -3.12
C ARG A 139 0.58 4.27 -3.61
N GLU A 140 1.14 5.38 -4.08
CA GLU A 140 0.34 6.46 -4.67
C GLU A 140 -0.49 5.94 -5.86
N PHE A 141 0.15 5.18 -6.76
CA PHE A 141 -0.52 4.57 -7.91
C PHE A 141 -1.60 3.54 -7.51
N TYR A 142 -1.35 2.72 -6.49
CA TYR A 142 -2.35 1.80 -5.94
C TYR A 142 -3.54 2.56 -5.36
N ASN A 143 -3.31 3.57 -4.54
CA ASN A 143 -4.37 4.38 -3.93
C ASN A 143 -5.19 5.12 -4.99
N ALA A 144 -4.55 5.64 -6.04
CA ALA A 144 -5.25 6.22 -7.19
C ALA A 144 -6.14 5.18 -7.90
N SER A 145 -5.65 3.96 -8.13
CA SER A 145 -6.41 2.88 -8.74
C SER A 145 -7.60 2.44 -7.87
N VAL A 146 -7.39 2.35 -6.55
CA VAL A 146 -8.44 2.07 -5.55
C VAL A 146 -9.52 3.15 -5.58
N ASN A 147 -9.12 4.43 -5.59
CA ASN A 147 -10.05 5.55 -5.67
C ASN A 147 -10.89 5.50 -6.95
N ILE A 148 -10.27 5.25 -8.11
CA ILE A 148 -11.00 5.12 -9.38
C ILE A 148 -12.02 3.98 -9.31
N ASN A 149 -11.62 2.82 -8.78
CA ASN A 149 -12.55 1.70 -8.59
C ASN A 149 -13.71 2.08 -7.66
N ASN A 150 -13.40 2.63 -6.47
CA ASN A 150 -14.39 2.95 -5.44
C ASN A 150 -15.39 4.02 -5.91
N VAL A 151 -14.91 5.06 -6.61
CA VAL A 151 -15.79 6.06 -7.23
C VAL A 151 -16.67 5.40 -8.29
N ARG A 152 -16.10 4.55 -9.16
CA ARG A 152 -16.84 3.98 -10.28
C ARG A 152 -17.93 2.99 -9.85
N ILE A 153 -17.73 2.24 -8.78
CA ILE A 153 -18.77 1.35 -8.25
C ILE A 153 -19.92 2.11 -7.54
N GLU A 154 -19.71 3.36 -7.16
CA GLU A 154 -20.72 4.23 -6.52
C GLU A 154 -21.40 5.19 -7.51
N GLN A 155 -20.78 5.43 -8.66
CA GLN A 155 -21.26 6.38 -9.67
C GLN A 155 -22.43 5.82 -10.49
N PHE A 156 -23.45 6.63 -10.74
CA PHE A 156 -24.50 6.30 -11.71
C PHE A 156 -23.98 6.51 -13.15
N PRO A 157 -24.26 5.58 -14.10
CA PRO A 157 -25.13 4.40 -13.99
C PRO A 157 -24.45 3.09 -13.54
N ASP A 158 -23.13 3.07 -13.38
CA ASP A 158 -22.32 1.89 -13.07
C ASP A 158 -22.71 1.19 -11.76
N VAL A 159 -23.19 1.93 -10.77
CA VAL A 159 -23.69 1.40 -9.47
C VAL A 159 -24.70 0.27 -9.63
N LEU A 160 -25.55 0.32 -10.68
CA LEU A 160 -26.54 -0.74 -10.94
C LEU A 160 -25.87 -2.06 -11.29
N ILE A 161 -24.85 -2.02 -12.14
CA ILE A 161 -24.06 -3.19 -12.55
C ILE A 161 -23.16 -3.63 -11.39
N ALA A 162 -22.56 -2.67 -10.68
CA ALA A 162 -21.69 -2.93 -9.55
C ALA A 162 -22.41 -3.70 -8.43
N GLN A 163 -23.63 -3.29 -8.07
CA GLN A 163 -24.45 -3.97 -7.06
C GLN A 163 -24.90 -5.36 -7.54
N LEU A 164 -25.39 -5.47 -8.78
CA LEU A 164 -25.87 -6.74 -9.34
C LEU A 164 -24.77 -7.81 -9.37
N PHE A 165 -23.55 -7.45 -9.74
CA PHE A 165 -22.40 -8.35 -9.84
C PHE A 165 -21.47 -8.31 -8.61
N ARG A 166 -21.87 -7.59 -7.55
CA ARG A 166 -21.15 -7.49 -6.27
C ARG A 166 -19.69 -7.02 -6.40
N PHE A 167 -19.44 -6.02 -7.24
CA PHE A 167 -18.18 -5.30 -7.21
C PHE A 167 -18.03 -4.59 -5.86
N ARG A 168 -16.88 -4.75 -5.22
CA ARG A 168 -16.61 -4.25 -3.86
C ARG A 168 -15.58 -3.13 -3.88
N PRO A 169 -15.63 -2.22 -2.89
CA PRO A 169 -14.57 -1.26 -2.70
C PRO A 169 -13.29 -1.97 -2.25
N PHE A 170 -12.14 -1.37 -2.58
CA PHE A 170 -10.85 -1.74 -2.04
C PHE A 170 -10.45 -0.75 -0.93
N LYS A 171 -9.60 -1.22 -0.02
CA LYS A 171 -9.03 -0.37 1.04
C LYS A 171 -7.81 0.38 0.51
N LEU A 172 -7.63 1.60 0.97
CA LEU A 172 -6.44 2.39 0.67
C LEU A 172 -5.28 1.93 1.55
N LEU A 173 -4.06 1.91 1.01
CA LEU A 173 -2.86 1.66 1.78
C LEU A 173 -2.35 3.00 2.33
N THR A 174 -2.65 3.28 3.61
CA THR A 174 -2.23 4.51 4.30
C THR A 174 -1.29 4.18 5.45
N PHE A 175 -0.34 5.08 5.76
CA PHE A 175 0.69 4.85 6.79
C PHE A 175 0.45 5.63 8.09
N ARG A 176 -0.76 6.20 8.27
CA ARG A 176 -1.19 6.92 9.48
C ARG A 176 -2.66 7.31 9.37
N GLU A 177 -3.49 6.80 10.28
CA GLU A 177 -4.78 7.41 10.62
C GLU A 177 -4.59 8.52 11.69
N ASP A 178 -3.45 8.55 12.38
CA ASP A 178 -3.24 9.39 13.56
C ASP A 178 -2.93 10.87 13.28
N GLU A 179 -2.65 11.25 12.03
CA GLU A 179 -2.51 12.66 11.61
C GLU A 179 -3.82 13.27 11.08
N LEU A 180 -4.88 12.48 10.95
CA LEU A 180 -6.23 12.93 10.62
C LEU A 180 -7.12 13.08 11.85
N LYS A 181 -6.59 12.85 13.06
CA LYS A 181 -7.19 13.44 14.25
C LYS A 181 -6.98 14.94 14.11
N ASP A 182 -8.00 15.62 13.57
CA ASP A 182 -8.14 17.07 13.62
C ASP A 182 -7.55 17.55 14.93
N VAL A 183 -6.47 18.35 14.85
CA VAL A 183 -5.95 19.05 16.01
C VAL A 183 -7.13 19.87 16.51
N ASP A 184 -7.73 19.50 17.64
CA ASP A 184 -8.84 20.24 18.22
C ASP A 184 -8.28 21.60 18.67
N LEU A 185 -8.30 22.57 17.75
CA LEU A 185 -7.71 23.89 17.92
C LEU A 185 -8.26 24.59 19.17
N LYS A 186 -9.44 24.19 19.67
CA LYS A 186 -10.01 24.69 20.93
C LYS A 186 -9.12 24.43 22.14
N THR A 187 -8.31 23.37 22.12
CA THR A 187 -7.37 23.06 23.20
C THR A 187 -6.15 23.98 23.23
N LEU A 188 -5.80 24.59 22.10
CA LEU A 188 -4.67 25.52 21.97
C LEU A 188 -5.05 26.97 22.32
N PHE A 189 -6.34 27.31 22.30
CA PHE A 189 -6.84 28.66 22.58
C PHE A 189 -7.44 28.83 23.99
N ASN A 190 -7.39 27.79 24.83
CA ASN A 190 -7.92 27.81 26.21
C ASN A 190 -6.82 27.79 27.29
N GLN A 191 -5.60 28.21 26.97
CA GLN A 191 -4.54 28.50 27.94
C GLN A 191 -4.47 29.98 28.27
#